data_AF-A0A060XTA6-F1
#
_entry.id   AF-A0A060XTA6-F1
#
_cell.length_a   1.000
_cell.length_b   1.000
_cell.length_c   1.000
_cell.angle_alpha   90.00
_cell.angle_beta   90.00
_cell.angle_gamma   90.00
#
_symmetry.space_group_name_H-M   'P 1'
#
loop_
_entity.id
_entity.type
_entity.pdbx_description
1 polymer ?
#
loop_
_entity_poly.entity_id
_entity_poly.type
_entity_poly.pdbx_seq_one_letter_code
_entity_poly.pdbx_strand_id
1 'polypeptide(L)'
;MDVTRQETPEWLDSDSCQKCEQPFFWNFKQMWDSKKIGLRQHHCRKCGQAVCGKCSAKRSTIPLMGFEFEVRVCDSCHESITDEDRAPTATFHDSKHSIVYMHYEPTTGWLLTSGADKVVKLWDMTPVVS
;
A
#
# COMPACT_ATOMS: atom_id res chain seq x y z
N MET A 1 -20.76 0.70 -2.46
CA MET A 1 -20.47 1.74 -1.45
C MET A 1 -19.51 2.70 -2.10
N ASP A 2 -19.94 3.94 -2.34
CA ASP A 2 -19.07 4.96 -2.95
C ASP A 2 -18.07 5.44 -1.89
N VAL A 3 -16.83 4.98 -1.99
CA VAL A 3 -15.73 5.46 -1.14
C VAL A 3 -15.13 6.69 -1.80
N THR A 4 -15.23 7.84 -1.15
CA THR A 4 -14.56 9.06 -1.59
C THR A 4 -13.05 8.89 -1.41
N ARG A 5 -12.32 8.71 -2.51
CA ARG A 5 -10.87 8.57 -2.49
C ARG A 5 -10.19 9.88 -2.09
N GLN A 6 -9.10 9.75 -1.35
CA GLN A 6 -8.19 10.86 -1.04
C GLN A 6 -7.01 10.83 -2.02
N GLU A 7 -6.67 11.98 -2.60
CA GLU A 7 -5.48 12.07 -3.44
C GLU A 7 -4.19 11.89 -2.63
N THR A 8 -3.21 11.23 -3.23
CA THR A 8 -1.89 11.08 -2.63
C THR A 8 -1.18 12.42 -2.61
N PRO A 9 -0.50 12.78 -1.51
CA PRO A 9 0.26 14.03 -1.46
C PRO A 9 1.42 14.01 -2.45
N GLU A 10 1.80 15.21 -2.92
CA GLU A 10 2.97 15.40 -3.73
C GLU A 10 4.25 15.00 -2.98
N TRP A 11 5.20 14.43 -3.71
CA TRP A 11 6.50 14.09 -3.15
C TRP A 11 7.32 15.34 -2.97
N LEU A 12 7.66 15.63 -1.72
CA LEU A 12 8.51 16.76 -1.38
C LEU A 12 9.95 16.46 -1.80
N ASP A 13 10.60 17.45 -2.35
CA ASP A 13 12.03 17.40 -2.62
C ASP A 13 12.82 17.96 -1.44
N SER A 14 13.93 17.31 -1.11
CA SER A 14 14.80 17.71 0.00
C SER A 14 16.17 17.06 -0.14
N ASP A 15 17.21 17.81 0.23
CA ASP A 15 18.60 17.35 0.25
C ASP A 15 18.97 16.53 1.50
N SER A 16 18.04 16.42 2.46
CA SER A 16 18.24 15.71 3.73
C SER A 16 16.96 15.00 4.13
N CYS A 17 17.09 13.97 4.97
CA CYS A 17 15.91 13.28 5.49
C CYS A 17 15.07 14.20 6.37
N GLN A 18 13.79 14.40 6.03
CA GLN A 18 12.85 15.24 6.78
C GLN A 18 12.39 14.65 8.14
N LYS A 19 13.11 13.63 8.66
CA LYS A 19 12.87 12.99 9.96
C LYS A 19 14.11 12.97 10.85
N CYS A 20 15.29 12.72 10.28
CA CYS A 20 16.54 12.61 11.04
C CYS A 20 17.64 13.58 10.56
N GLU A 21 17.32 14.44 9.59
CA GLU A 21 18.17 15.51 9.04
C GLU A 21 19.49 15.03 8.43
N GLN A 22 19.69 13.71 8.29
CA GLN A 22 20.88 13.17 7.66
C GLN A 22 20.88 13.51 6.17
N PRO A 23 22.02 13.94 5.60
CA PRO A 23 22.10 14.29 4.19
C PRO A 23 21.79 13.09 3.30
N PHE A 24 21.16 13.34 2.16
CA PHE A 24 21.13 12.37 1.07
C PHE A 24 22.44 12.41 0.27
N PHE A 25 22.70 11.38 -0.51
CA PHE A 25 24.01 11.16 -1.14
C PHE A 25 24.45 12.24 -2.14
N TRP A 26 23.53 13.08 -2.65
CA TRP A 26 23.87 14.21 -3.53
C TRP A 26 24.19 15.51 -2.76
N ASN A 27 23.92 15.56 -1.46
CA ASN A 27 24.25 16.71 -0.62
C ASN A 27 25.71 16.65 -0.15
N PHE A 28 26.64 16.77 -1.12
CA PHE A 28 28.08 16.66 -0.88
C PHE A 28 28.58 17.67 0.16
N LYS A 29 28.04 18.89 0.15
CA LYS A 29 28.42 19.94 1.10
C LYS A 29 28.13 19.50 2.54
N GLN A 30 26.89 19.12 2.84
CA GLN A 30 26.53 18.70 4.19
C GLN A 30 27.19 17.37 4.58
N MET A 31 27.41 16.45 3.64
CA MET A 31 28.17 15.21 3.88
C MET A 31 29.61 15.50 4.31
N TRP A 32 30.28 16.43 3.64
CA TRP A 32 31.65 16.85 3.95
C TRP A 32 31.73 17.57 5.30
N ASP A 33 30.83 18.54 5.52
CA ASP A 33 30.78 19.35 6.75
C ASP A 33 30.51 18.48 7.98
N SER A 34 29.61 17.50 7.87
CA SER A 34 29.25 16.59 8.96
C SER A 34 30.13 15.34 9.05
N LYS A 35 31.03 15.11 8.08
CA LYS A 35 31.84 13.88 7.92
C LYS A 35 30.99 12.59 7.92
N LYS A 36 29.83 12.62 7.26
CA LYS A 36 28.89 11.49 7.19
C LYS A 36 28.62 11.07 5.75
N ILE A 37 28.47 9.78 5.53
CA ILE A 37 28.05 9.23 4.24
C ILE A 37 26.55 9.49 4.07
N GLY A 38 26.17 10.08 2.95
CA GLY A 38 24.78 10.41 2.64
C GLY A 38 23.93 9.16 2.43
N LEU A 39 22.64 9.30 2.70
CA LEU A 39 21.66 8.22 2.62
C LEU A 39 20.95 8.20 1.27
N ARG A 40 20.35 7.05 0.91
CA ARG A 40 19.41 6.97 -0.22
C ARG A 40 18.07 7.61 0.17
N GLN A 41 17.52 8.44 -0.71
CA GLN A 41 16.19 9.03 -0.54
C GLN A 41 15.09 8.03 -0.89
N HIS A 42 14.02 8.09 -0.11
CA HIS A 42 12.73 7.45 -0.33
C HIS A 42 11.62 8.46 -0.02
N HIS A 43 10.40 8.17 -0.46
CA HIS A 43 9.23 8.98 -0.11
C HIS A 43 8.22 8.18 0.70
N CYS A 44 7.64 8.81 1.71
CA CYS A 44 6.48 8.28 2.43
C CYS A 44 5.23 8.43 1.54
N ARG A 45 4.53 7.33 1.27
CA ARG A 45 3.33 7.38 0.40
C ARG A 45 2.13 8.10 1.05
N LYS A 46 2.08 8.16 2.39
CA LYS A 46 0.99 8.85 3.13
C LYS A 46 1.18 10.36 3.22
N CYS A 47 2.42 10.87 3.35
CA CYS A 47 2.68 12.29 3.60
C CYS A 47 3.60 12.98 2.58
N GLY A 48 4.16 12.24 1.60
CA GLY A 48 5.00 12.81 0.56
C GLY A 48 6.43 13.16 0.98
N GLN A 49 6.76 13.11 2.27
CA GLN A 49 8.07 13.53 2.78
C GLN A 49 9.23 12.68 2.26
N ALA A 50 10.36 13.34 1.98
CA ALA A 50 11.65 12.74 1.67
C ALA A 50 12.29 12.16 2.94
N VAL A 51 12.44 10.84 2.98
CA VAL A 51 12.87 10.06 4.15
C VAL A 51 13.96 9.07 3.78
N CYS A 52 14.83 8.74 4.73
CA CYS A 52 15.83 7.68 4.54
C CYS A 52 15.23 6.30 4.86
N GLY A 53 15.98 5.24 4.55
CA GLY A 53 15.54 3.86 4.79
C GLY A 53 15.27 3.54 6.27
N LYS A 54 16.02 4.16 7.20
CA LYS A 54 15.84 3.96 8.65
C LYS A 54 14.55 4.58 9.18
N CYS A 55 14.19 5.78 8.72
CA CYS A 55 12.97 6.49 9.15
C CYS A 55 11.70 6.04 8.41
N SER A 56 11.81 5.00 7.59
CA SER A 56 10.71 4.46 6.78
C SER A 56 10.82 2.95 6.63
N ALA A 57 11.23 2.26 7.70
CA ALA A 57 11.47 0.82 7.67
C ALA A 57 10.16 0.00 7.46
N LYS A 58 9.03 0.58 7.88
CA LYS A 58 7.72 -0.07 7.86
C LYS A 58 6.96 0.16 6.54
N ARG A 59 5.99 -0.73 6.29
CA ARG A 59 5.05 -0.63 5.17
C ARG A 59 3.62 -0.76 5.69
N SER A 60 2.66 -0.20 4.96
CA SER A 60 1.23 -0.31 5.28
C SER A 60 0.40 -0.20 4.02
N THR A 61 -0.79 -0.80 4.03
CA THR A 61 -1.86 -0.45 3.08
C THR A 61 -2.44 0.92 3.43
N ILE A 62 -2.94 1.63 2.42
CA ILE A 62 -3.69 2.89 2.56
C ILE A 62 -4.78 2.92 1.47
N PRO A 63 -5.82 2.07 1.58
CA PRO A 63 -6.82 1.87 0.53
C PRO A 63 -7.59 3.15 0.19
N LEU A 64 -7.84 4.04 1.16
CA LEU A 64 -8.44 5.36 0.93
C LEU A 64 -7.67 6.23 -0.08
N MET A 65 -6.34 6.06 -0.13
CA MET A 65 -5.44 6.71 -1.11
C MET A 65 -5.16 5.84 -2.35
N GLY A 66 -5.86 4.72 -2.50
CA GLY A 66 -5.68 3.76 -3.60
C GLY A 66 -4.53 2.77 -3.41
N PHE A 67 -3.88 2.74 -2.25
CA PHE A 67 -2.82 1.77 -1.95
C PHE A 67 -3.40 0.52 -1.28
N GLU A 68 -3.98 -0.36 -2.10
CA GLU A 68 -4.54 -1.63 -1.63
C GLU A 68 -3.46 -2.67 -1.25
N PHE A 69 -2.21 -2.44 -1.66
CA PHE A 69 -1.05 -3.24 -1.28
C PHE A 69 -0.09 -2.45 -0.40
N GLU A 70 0.74 -3.15 0.37
CA GLU A 70 1.70 -2.54 1.28
C GLU A 70 2.69 -1.61 0.58
N VAL A 71 2.64 -0.33 0.94
CA VAL A 71 3.57 0.70 0.47
C VAL A 71 4.40 1.27 1.61
N ARG A 72 5.56 1.83 1.26
CA ARG A 72 6.49 2.43 2.23
C ARG A 72 5.87 3.67 2.88
N VAL A 73 5.88 3.69 4.20
CA VAL A 73 5.46 4.85 5.00
C VAL A 73 6.57 5.18 6.01
N CYS A 74 6.67 6.45 6.42
CA CYS A 74 7.54 6.80 7.52
C CYS A 74 6.98 6.27 8.85
N ASP A 75 7.83 6.11 9.86
CA ASP A 75 7.43 5.46 11.12
C ASP A 75 6.25 6.19 11.79
N SER A 76 6.26 7.53 11.78
CA SER A 76 5.15 8.34 12.29
C SER A 76 3.84 8.13 11.51
N CYS A 77 3.92 7.98 10.19
CA CYS A 77 2.73 7.70 9.38
C CYS A 77 2.21 6.28 9.63
N HIS A 78 3.09 5.31 9.78
CA HIS A 78 2.70 3.93 10.09
C HIS A 78 1.91 3.85 11.40
N GLU A 79 2.36 4.56 12.44
CA GLU A 79 1.69 4.60 13.75
C GLU A 79 0.34 5.33 13.69
N SER A 80 0.19 6.29 12.78
CA SER A 80 -1.07 7.03 12.58
C SER A 80 -2.12 6.32 11.72
N ILE A 81 -1.81 5.16 11.14
CA ILE A 81 -2.76 4.38 10.32
C ILE A 81 -3.47 3.39 11.25
N THR A 82 -4.79 3.46 11.32
CA THR A 82 -5.60 2.51 12.11
C THR A 82 -5.90 1.23 11.32
N ASP A 83 -6.51 0.23 11.95
CA ASP A 83 -6.89 -1.00 11.24
C ASP A 83 -8.07 -0.77 10.30
N GLU A 84 -8.94 0.18 10.61
CA GLU A 84 -10.01 0.64 9.71
C GLU A 84 -9.41 1.30 8.45
N ASP A 85 -8.35 2.09 8.61
CA ASP A 85 -7.62 2.69 7.48
C ASP A 85 -6.91 1.64 6.60
N ARG A 86 -6.69 0.42 7.10
CA ARG A 86 -6.07 -0.69 6.36
C ARG A 86 -7.09 -1.57 5.64
N ALA A 87 -8.38 -1.39 5.92
CA ALA A 87 -9.44 -2.20 5.36
C ALA A 87 -9.49 -2.04 3.83
N PRO A 88 -9.38 -3.14 3.06
CA PRO A 88 -9.41 -3.08 1.60
C PRO A 88 -10.68 -2.41 1.08
N THR A 89 -10.53 -1.47 0.15
CA THR A 89 -11.66 -0.81 -0.52
C THR A 89 -11.94 -1.41 -1.90
N ALA A 90 -11.05 -2.27 -2.38
CA ALA A 90 -11.21 -3.02 -3.62
C ALA A 90 -11.37 -4.52 -3.33
N THR A 91 -12.35 -5.14 -3.98
CA THR A 91 -12.39 -6.60 -4.10
C THR A 91 -11.47 -7.03 -5.23
N PHE A 92 -10.38 -7.71 -4.89
CA PHE A 92 -9.46 -8.24 -5.88
C PHE A 92 -10.06 -9.48 -6.55
N HIS A 93 -10.45 -9.33 -7.81
CA HIS A 93 -10.74 -10.46 -8.69
C HIS A 93 -9.46 -10.83 -9.45
N ASP A 94 -8.42 -11.27 -8.73
CA ASP A 94 -7.19 -11.72 -9.39
C ASP A 94 -7.53 -12.99 -10.19
N SER A 95 -7.78 -12.80 -11.48
CA SER A 95 -8.15 -13.83 -12.45
C SER A 95 -6.90 -14.56 -12.96
N LYS A 96 -5.77 -14.46 -12.24
CA LYS A 96 -4.66 -15.40 -12.35
C LYS A 96 -5.02 -16.78 -11.83
N HIS A 97 -6.14 -16.89 -11.10
CA HIS A 97 -6.84 -18.13 -10.81
C HIS A 97 -7.29 -18.80 -12.10
N SER A 98 -6.48 -19.71 -12.62
CA SER A 98 -6.94 -20.63 -13.67
C SER A 98 -8.05 -21.49 -13.05
N ILE A 99 -9.32 -21.12 -13.29
CA ILE A 99 -10.45 -21.83 -12.70
C ILE A 99 -10.52 -23.22 -13.33
N VAL A 100 -10.33 -24.25 -12.52
CA VAL A 100 -10.39 -25.66 -12.93
C VAL A 100 -11.82 -26.17 -12.84
N TYR A 101 -12.56 -25.71 -11.83
CA TYR A 101 -13.96 -26.08 -11.63
C TYR A 101 -14.75 -24.93 -11.01
N MET A 102 -16.00 -24.80 -11.43
CA MET A 102 -16.97 -23.85 -10.89
C MET A 102 -18.32 -24.52 -10.65
N HIS A 103 -18.98 -24.16 -9.54
CA HIS A 103 -20.34 -24.60 -9.23
C HIS A 103 -21.15 -23.43 -8.68
N TYR A 104 -22.26 -23.12 -9.34
CA TYR A 104 -23.20 -22.10 -8.89
C TYR A 104 -24.44 -22.77 -8.32
N GLU A 105 -24.85 -22.35 -7.12
CA GLU A 105 -26.07 -22.79 -6.45
C GLU A 105 -27.13 -21.67 -6.52
N PRO A 106 -28.12 -21.77 -7.43
CA PRO A 106 -29.08 -20.68 -7.65
C PRO A 106 -29.95 -20.37 -6.44
N THR A 107 -30.24 -21.35 -5.60
CA THR A 107 -31.15 -21.17 -4.45
C THR A 107 -30.56 -20.28 -3.35
N THR A 108 -29.24 -20.33 -3.19
CA THR A 108 -28.52 -19.61 -2.15
C THR A 108 -27.74 -18.42 -2.70
N GLY A 109 -27.62 -18.31 -4.02
CA GLY A 109 -26.85 -17.26 -4.67
C GLY A 109 -25.34 -17.43 -4.56
N TRP A 110 -24.83 -18.59 -4.13
CA TRP A 110 -23.40 -18.80 -3.97
C TRP A 110 -22.75 -19.37 -5.24
N LEU A 111 -21.62 -18.81 -5.63
CA LEU A 111 -20.72 -19.38 -6.62
C LEU A 111 -19.46 -19.89 -5.93
N LEU A 112 -19.12 -21.16 -6.14
CA LEU A 112 -17.85 -21.76 -5.75
C LEU A 112 -16.94 -21.82 -6.97
N THR A 113 -15.69 -21.37 -6.83
CA THR A 113 -14.64 -21.59 -7.82
C THR A 113 -13.42 -22.25 -7.19
N SER A 114 -12.79 -23.17 -7.91
CA SER A 114 -11.52 -23.80 -7.52
C SER A 114 -10.44 -23.55 -8.56
N GLY A 115 -9.23 -23.25 -8.10
CA GLY A 115 -8.09 -22.92 -8.96
C GLY A 115 -7.01 -23.99 -9.05
N ALA A 116 -6.21 -23.91 -10.11
CA ALA A 116 -4.98 -24.71 -10.28
C ALA A 116 -3.92 -24.43 -9.19
N ASP A 117 -4.04 -23.30 -8.49
CA ASP A 117 -3.21 -22.89 -7.36
C ASP A 117 -3.66 -23.47 -6.00
N LYS A 118 -4.61 -24.41 -6.01
CA LYS A 118 -5.16 -25.10 -4.83
C LYS A 118 -5.97 -24.21 -3.88
N VAL A 119 -6.47 -23.08 -4.36
CA VAL A 119 -7.37 -22.20 -3.58
C VAL A 119 -8.82 -22.37 -4.06
N VAL A 120 -9.74 -22.45 -3.10
CA VAL A 120 -11.19 -22.43 -3.33
C VAL A 120 -11.73 -21.07 -2.89
N LYS A 121 -12.49 -20.41 -3.75
CA LYS A 121 -13.17 -19.14 -3.47
C LYS A 121 -14.68 -19.34 -3.45
N LEU A 122 -15.33 -18.68 -2.50
CA LEU A 122 -16.78 -18.61 -2.39
C LEU A 122 -17.20 -17.16 -2.66
N TRP A 123 -18.13 -16.99 -3.57
CA TRP A 123 -18.62 -15.69 -4.02
C TRP A 123 -20.12 -15.59 -3.72
N ASP A 124 -20.53 -14.50 -3.10
CA ASP A 124 -21.94 -14.12 -3.00
C ASP A 124 -22.35 -13.44 -4.30
N MET A 125 -23.16 -14.13 -5.10
CA MET A 125 -23.68 -13.64 -6.38
C MET A 125 -25.03 -12.95 -6.25
N THR A 126 -25.63 -12.88 -5.05
CA THR A 126 -26.92 -12.22 -4.83
C THR A 126 -27.01 -10.82 -5.46
N PRO A 127 -25.97 -9.97 -5.42
CA PRO A 127 -25.99 -8.65 -6.06
C PRO A 127 -25.99 -8.64 -7.60
N VAL A 128 -25.70 -9.78 -8.25
CA VAL A 128 -25.49 -9.89 -9.70
C VAL A 128 -26.65 -10.59 -10.41
N VAL A 129 -27.29 -11.56 -9.75
CA VAL A 129 -28.39 -12.37 -10.31
C VAL A 129 -29.80 -11.87 -9.95
N SER A 130 -29.92 -10.78 -9.21
CA SER A 130 -31.21 -10.12 -8.90
C SER A 130 -31.79 -9.35 -10.08
#